data_AF-A0A5N5JN45-F1
#
_entry.id   AF-A0A5N5JN45-F1
#
_cell.length_a   1.000
_cell.length_b   1.000
_cell.length_c   1.000
_cell.angle_alpha   90.00
_cell.angle_beta   90.00
_cell.angle_gamma   90.00
#
_symmetry.space_group_name_H-M   'P 1'
#
loop_
_entity.id
_entity.type
_entity.pdbx_description
1 polymer ?
#
loop_
_entity_poly.entity_id
_entity_poly.type
_entity_poly.pdbx_seq_one_letter_code
_entity_poly.pdbx_strand_id
1 'polypeptide(L)'
;MGVTKEQVESTLKSKLNPSHLEVIDTSGGCGASFAIEIVSEQFEGKRLLERHRLVNAALEEEMKEIHALSIKKAVTPAQWKQQQETQQSTSAA
;
A
#
# COMPACT_ATOMS: atom_id res chain seq x y z
N MET A 1 22.22 -6.32 1.46
CA MET A 1 20.94 -6.92 1.89
C MET A 1 19.87 -6.06 1.24
N GLY A 2 18.89 -6.67 0.56
CA GLY A 2 17.79 -5.91 -0.02
C GLY A 2 16.81 -5.43 1.06
N VAL A 3 15.89 -4.55 0.66
CA VAL A 3 14.79 -4.08 1.52
C VAL A 3 13.89 -5.26 1.89
N THR A 4 13.50 -5.36 3.17
CA THR A 4 12.54 -6.39 3.61
C THR A 4 11.11 -5.87 3.68
N LYS A 5 10.15 -6.79 3.63
CA LYS A 5 8.72 -6.48 3.78
C LYS A 5 8.44 -5.70 5.06
N GLU A 6 9.03 -6.13 6.17
CA GLU A 6 8.83 -5.54 7.49
C GLU A 6 9.32 -4.09 7.54
N GLN A 7 10.40 -3.80 6.82
CA GLN A 7 10.97 -2.46 6.69
C GLN A 7 10.00 -1.53 5.96
N VAL A 8 9.49 -1.96 4.80
CA VAL A 8 8.47 -1.23 4.03
C VAL A 8 7.22 -0.99 4.87
N GLU A 9 6.76 -2.03 5.59
CA GLU A 9 5.60 -1.92 6.47
C GLU A 9 5.80 -0.89 7.57
N SER A 10 6.96 -0.91 8.23
CA SER A 10 7.28 0.01 9.33
C SER A 10 7.33 1.45 8.84
N THR A 11 8.01 1.72 7.71
CA THR A 11 8.10 3.06 7.13
C THR A 11 6.72 3.60 6.75
N LEU A 12 5.89 2.80 6.08
CA LEU A 12 4.53 3.21 5.71
C LEU A 12 3.65 3.42 6.94
N LYS A 13 3.75 2.56 7.96
CA LYS A 13 3.02 2.72 9.23
C LYS A 13 3.37 4.03 9.92
N SER A 14 4.65 4.38 9.97
CA SER A 14 5.13 5.60 10.63
C SER A 14 4.83 6.88 9.86
N LYS A 15 4.84 6.87 8.52
CA LYS A 15 4.62 8.09 7.71
C LYS A 15 3.16 8.33 7.33
N LEU A 16 2.41 7.27 7.06
CA LEU A 16 1.04 7.37 6.52
C LEU A 16 -0.05 6.98 7.50
N ASN A 17 0.30 6.49 8.69
CA ASN A 17 -0.61 6.01 9.74
C ASN A 17 -1.85 5.28 9.19
N PRO A 18 -1.65 4.24 8.35
CA PRO A 18 -2.75 3.58 7.69
C PRO A 18 -3.58 2.77 8.69
N SER A 19 -4.90 2.76 8.50
CA SER A 19 -5.82 1.89 9.24
C SER A 19 -5.71 0.43 8.79
N HIS A 20 -5.28 0.19 7.55
CA HIS A 20 -4.99 -1.13 7.02
C HIS A 20 -3.79 -1.03 6.07
N LEU A 21 -2.83 -1.93 6.23
CA LEU A 21 -1.64 -2.01 5.41
C LEU A 21 -1.30 -3.47 5.17
N GLU A 22 -1.15 -3.82 3.91
CA GLU A 22 -0.67 -5.12 3.47
C GLU A 22 0.47 -4.90 2.47
N VAL A 23 1.60 -5.54 2.75
CA VAL A 23 2.78 -5.53 1.88
C VAL A 23 3.09 -6.97 1.48
N ILE A 24 3.25 -7.21 0.19
CA ILE A 24 3.50 -8.51 -0.40
C ILE A 24 4.79 -8.41 -1.21
N ASP A 25 5.79 -9.22 -0.87
CA ASP A 25 6.99 -9.37 -1.69
C ASP A 25 6.64 -10.22 -2.93
N THR A 26 6.67 -9.59 -4.10
CA THR A 26 6.41 -10.25 -5.40
C THR A 26 7.70 -10.62 -6.13
N SER A 27 8.87 -10.39 -5.54
CA SER A 27 10.17 -10.77 -6.08
C SER A 27 10.61 -12.18 -5.71
N GLY A 28 9.80 -12.92 -4.94
CA GLY A 28 10.14 -14.26 -4.48
C GLY A 28 11.14 -14.27 -3.32
N GLY A 29 11.16 -13.22 -2.49
CA GLY A 29 12.02 -13.13 -1.31
C GLY A 29 13.34 -12.39 -1.53
N CYS A 30 13.54 -11.78 -2.70
CA CYS A 30 14.76 -11.03 -3.01
C CYS A 30 14.67 -9.55 -2.58
N GLY A 31 13.48 -9.07 -2.19
CA GLY A 31 13.26 -7.68 -1.81
C GLY A 31 13.35 -6.68 -2.97
N ALA A 32 13.21 -7.15 -4.21
CA ALA A 32 13.34 -6.29 -5.39
C ALA A 32 12.00 -5.68 -5.85
N SER A 33 10.89 -6.33 -5.53
CA SER A 33 9.56 -5.96 -6.03
C SER A 33 8.50 -6.18 -4.97
N PHE A 34 7.72 -5.14 -4.70
CA PHE A 34 6.66 -5.19 -3.70
C PHE A 34 5.30 -4.78 -4.27
N ALA A 35 4.25 -5.45 -3.81
CA ALA A 35 2.88 -5.02 -3.97
C ALA A 35 2.34 -4.51 -2.63
N ILE A 36 1.67 -3.35 -2.65
CA ILE A 36 1.15 -2.69 -1.46
C ILE A 36 -0.35 -2.44 -1.60
N GLU A 37 -1.09 -2.80 -0.57
CA GLU A 37 -2.45 -2.33 -0.32
C GLU A 37 -2.44 -1.46 0.94
N ILE A 38 -2.86 -0.21 0.79
CA ILE A 38 -2.83 0.76 1.88
C ILE A 38 -4.15 1.52 1.98
N VAL A 39 -4.64 1.62 3.21
CA VAL A 39 -5.85 2.35 3.57
C VAL A 39 -5.48 3.41 4.60
N SER A 40 -5.67 4.68 4.26
CA SER A 40 -5.33 5.80 5.15
C SER A 40 -6.28 6.98 4.93
N GLU A 41 -6.59 7.70 6.01
CA GLU A 41 -7.36 8.96 5.95
C GLU A 41 -6.59 10.06 5.20
N GLN A 42 -5.26 9.97 5.13
CA GLN A 42 -4.43 10.92 4.38
C GLN A 42 -4.73 10.94 2.86
N PHE A 43 -5.46 9.95 2.35
CA PHE A 43 -5.88 9.87 0.96
C PHE A 43 -7.21 10.60 0.68
N GLU A 44 -7.86 11.13 1.71
CA GLU A 44 -9.10 11.88 1.57
C GLU A 44 -8.87 13.17 0.77
N GLY A 45 -9.79 13.47 -0.15
CA GLY A 45 -9.68 14.61 -1.06
C GLY A 45 -8.58 14.50 -2.13
N LYS A 46 -7.73 13.47 -2.11
CA LYS A 46 -6.63 13.28 -3.07
C LYS A 46 -7.02 12.37 -4.22
N ARG A 47 -6.54 12.69 -5.43
CA ARG A 47 -6.66 11.83 -6.62
C ARG A 47 -5.71 10.64 -6.54
N LEU A 48 -5.99 9.59 -7.31
CA LEU A 48 -5.19 8.36 -7.35
C LEU A 48 -3.68 8.62 -7.52
N LEU A 49 -3.31 9.48 -8.47
CA LEU A 49 -1.90 9.82 -8.71
C LEU A 49 -1.24 10.48 -7.50
N GLU A 50 -1.96 11.37 -6.80
CA GLU A 50 -1.44 12.04 -5.60
C GLU A 50 -1.27 11.06 -4.44
N ARG A 51 -2.19 10.10 -4.29
CA ARG A 51 -2.06 9.02 -3.32
C ARG A 51 -0.82 8.16 -3.61
N HIS A 52 -0.59 7.83 -4.88
CA HIS A 52 0.60 7.07 -5.29
C HIS A 52 1.88 7.87 -5.02
N ARG A 53 1.88 9.18 -5.29
CA ARG A 53 3.00 10.07 -4.96
C ARG A 53 3.28 10.09 -3.46
N LEU A 54 2.26 10.10 -2.60
CA LEU A 54 2.46 10.04 -1.15
C LEU A 54 3.11 8.74 -0.70
N VAL A 55 2.66 7.60 -1.25
CA VAL A 55 3.26 6.29 -0.93
C VAL A 55 4.71 6.23 -1.42
N ASN A 56 4.98 6.69 -2.64
CA ASN A 56 6.34 6.74 -3.18
C ASN A 56 7.25 7.67 -2.37
N ALA A 57 6.76 8.84 -1.95
CA ALA A 57 7.50 9.76 -1.08
C ALA A 57 7.74 9.18 0.32
N ALA A 58 6.79 8.39 0.83
CA ALA A 58 6.99 7.68 2.09
C ALA A 58 8.13 6.64 1.97
N LEU A 59 8.27 6.00 0.82
CA LEU A 59 9.28 4.98 0.55
C LEU A 59 10.46 5.50 -0.29
N GLU A 60 10.72 6.80 -0.32
CA GLU A 60 11.73 7.38 -1.23
C GLU A 60 13.13 6.81 -1.01
N GLU A 61 13.50 6.52 0.24
CA GLU A 61 14.79 5.93 0.58
C GLU A 61 14.84 4.46 0.16
N GLU A 62 13.79 3.70 0.44
CA GLU A 62 13.65 2.30 0.05
C GLU A 62 13.58 2.13 -1.47
N MET A 63 13.00 3.10 -2.19
CA MET A 63 12.91 3.15 -3.66
C MET A 63 14.28 3.19 -4.34
N LYS A 64 15.34 3.56 -3.62
CA LYS A 64 16.73 3.48 -4.14
C LYS A 64 17.24 2.04 -4.22
N GLU A 65 16.64 1.13 -3.46
CA GLU A 65 17.06 -0.26 -3.35
C GLU A 65 16.03 -1.24 -3.95
N ILE A 66 14.74 -0.89 -3.99
CA ILE A 66 13.71 -1.67 -4.67
C ILE A 66 13.65 -1.33 -6.16
N HIS A 67 13.49 -2.33 -7.02
CA HIS A 67 13.39 -2.15 -8.47
C HIS A 67 11.97 -1.79 -8.92
N ALA A 68 10.95 -2.32 -8.22
CA ALA A 68 9.56 -2.09 -8.60
C ALA A 68 8.62 -2.01 -7.40
N LEU A 69 7.69 -1.06 -7.45
CA LEU A 69 6.61 -0.93 -6.47
C LEU A 69 5.26 -0.91 -7.18
N SER A 70 4.38 -1.83 -6.80
CA SER A 70 3.00 -1.94 -7.29
C SER A 70 2.02 -1.53 -6.21
N ILE A 71 1.48 -0.32 -6.30
CA ILE A 71 0.40 0.13 -5.42
C ILE A 71 -0.91 -0.43 -5.97
N LYS A 72 -1.39 -1.52 -5.36
CA LYS A 72 -2.62 -2.21 -5.78
C LYS A 72 -3.86 -1.45 -5.32
N LYS A 73 -3.83 -0.93 -4.09
CA LYS A 73 -4.93 -0.16 -3.51
C LYS A 73 -4.38 0.98 -2.67
N ALA A 74 -4.91 2.18 -2.92
CA ALA A 74 -4.66 3.38 -2.12
C ALA A 74 -6.00 4.10 -1.92
N VAL A 75 -6.72 3.75 -0.86
CA VAL A 75 -8.10 4.17 -0.63
C VAL A 75 -8.31 4.67 0.79
N THR A 76 -9.36 5.45 1.01
CA THR A 76 -9.71 5.88 2.37
C THR A 76 -10.42 4.75 3.13
N PRO A 77 -10.46 4.81 4.48
CA PRO A 77 -11.20 3.84 5.28
C PRO A 77 -12.69 3.75 4.90
N ALA A 78 -13.31 4.88 4.52
CA ALA A 78 -14.69 4.91 4.04
C ALA A 78 -14.87 4.13 2.72
N GLN A 79 -13.96 4.31 1.76
CA GLN A 79 -13.96 3.58 0.50
C GLN A 79 -13.70 2.08 0.71
N TRP A 80 -12.79 1.75 1.64
CA TRP A 80 -12.48 0.36 1.99
C TRP A 80 -13.69 -0.39 2.54
N LYS A 81 -14.45 0.21 3.46
CA LYS A 81 -15.69 -0.37 4.00
C LYS A 81 -16.71 -0.68 2.90
N GLN A 82 -16.96 0.27 2.00
CA GLN A 82 -17.90 0.07 0.89
C GLN A 82 -17.48 -1.06 -0.06
N GLN A 83 -16.17 -1.21 -0.31
CA GLN A 83 -15.65 -2.28 -1.17
C GLN A 83 -15.74 -3.67 -0.53
N GLN A 84 -15.58 -3.77 0.79
CA GLN A 84 -15.75 -5.03 1.51
C GLN A 84 -17.21 -5.50 1.52
N GLU A 85 -18.15 -4.57 1.75
CA GLU A 85 -19.59 -4.85 1.69
C GLU A 85 -20.02 -5.35 0.31
N THR A 86 -19.48 -4.74 -0.75
CA THR A 86 -19.79 -5.13 -2.13
C THR A 86 -19.25 -6.54 -2.45
N GLN A 87 -18.02 -6.87 -2.04
CA GLN A 87 -17.41 -8.18 -2.31
C GLN A 87 -18.07 -9.34 -1.55
N GLN A 88 -18.59 -9.10 -0.34
CA GLN A 88 -19.32 -10.12 0.43
C GLN A 88 -20.68 -10.45 -0.20
N SER A 89 -21.35 -9.48 -0.84
CA SER A 89 -22.65 -9.69 -1.48
C SER A 89 -22.59 -10.54 -2.77
N THR A 90 -21.46 -10.54 -3.47
CA THR A 90 -21.29 -11.27 -4.74
C THR A 90 -20.79 -12.71 -4.60
N SER A 91 -20.36 -13.14 -3.42
CA SER A 91 -19.88 -14.53 -3.19
C SER A 91 -21.00 -15.50 -2.80
N ALA A 92 -22.25 -15.04 -2.67
CA ALA A 92 -23.38 -15.82 -2.18
C ALA A 92 -24.44 -16.15 -3.25
N ALA A 93 -24.09 -16.03 -4.54
CA ALA A 93 -25.00 -16.33 -5.67
C ALA A 93 -24.47 -17.47 -6.54
#